data_AF-A0A1G2HGD4-F1
#
_entry.id   AF-A0A1G2HGD4-F1
#
_cell.length_a   1.000
_cell.length_b   1.000
_cell.length_c   1.000
_cell.angle_alpha   90.00
_cell.angle_beta   90.00
_cell.angle_gamma   90.00
#
_symmetry.space_group_name_H-M   'P 1'
#
loop_
_entity.id
_entity.type
_entity.pdbx_description
1 polymer ?
#
loop_
_entity_poly.entity_id
_entity_poly.type
_entity_poly.pdbx_seq_one_letter_code
_entity_poly.pdbx_strand_id
1 'polypeptide(L)'
;MINMFNNKLRGFTLIELLVVIAIIGLLASIVVVALQGPRQTARDVKREGDVRNIQTAMELCYGDTACGGAEAYVTYANYTAADTGGIGTYIAASNMPNDPQSGSSYTWVDNTADDQTFCVYATLEVGDTGEEMVYASETGFGHMASGSTNCP
;
A
#
# COMPACT_ATOMS: atom_id res chain seq x y z
N MET A 1 -34.84 2.98 -62.01
CA MET A 1 -34.84 3.24 -60.56
C MET A 1 -33.42 3.04 -60.05
N ILE A 2 -33.05 3.76 -58.98
CA ILE A 2 -31.77 3.81 -58.25
C ILE A 2 -30.86 4.97 -58.68
N ASN A 3 -30.95 6.04 -57.89
CA ASN A 3 -30.09 7.22 -57.91
C ASN A 3 -28.87 6.90 -57.02
N MET A 4 -27.65 7.02 -57.54
CA MET A 4 -26.41 6.82 -56.79
C MET A 4 -26.12 8.06 -55.92
N PHE A 5 -26.28 7.94 -54.61
CA PHE A 5 -25.83 8.96 -53.67
C PHE A 5 -24.30 8.99 -53.64
N ASN A 6 -23.74 10.06 -54.21
CA ASN A 6 -22.31 10.32 -54.29
C ASN A 6 -21.79 10.80 -52.91
N ASN A 7 -21.44 9.86 -52.03
CA ASN A 7 -20.84 10.17 -50.74
C ASN A 7 -19.38 10.60 -50.93
N LYS A 8 -19.12 11.92 -50.93
CA LYS A 8 -17.75 12.45 -50.83
C LYS A 8 -17.16 12.03 -49.48
N LEU A 9 -16.31 11.00 -49.49
CA LEU A 9 -15.45 10.65 -48.36
C LEU A 9 -14.49 11.83 -48.13
N ARG A 10 -14.75 12.64 -47.10
CA ARG A 10 -13.83 13.67 -46.61
C ARG A 10 -12.71 12.96 -45.87
N GLY A 11 -11.53 12.88 -46.48
CA GLY A 11 -10.32 12.39 -45.83
C GLY A 11 -9.76 13.44 -44.88
N PHE A 12 -9.18 12.99 -43.76
CA PHE A 12 -8.37 13.84 -42.87
C PHE A 12 -7.12 14.33 -43.60
N THR A 13 -6.74 15.59 -43.36
CA THR A 13 -5.48 16.13 -43.85
C THR A 13 -4.32 15.73 -42.93
N LEU A 14 -3.12 15.61 -43.49
CA LEU A 14 -1.91 15.32 -42.70
C LEU A 14 -1.63 16.39 -41.64
N ILE A 15 -1.96 17.65 -41.94
CA ILE A 15 -1.78 18.77 -41.00
C ILE A 15 -2.76 18.69 -39.82
N GLU A 16 -4.01 18.29 -40.06
CA GLU A 16 -4.98 18.08 -38.98
C GLU A 16 -4.51 17.00 -38.02
N LEU A 17 -3.99 15.88 -38.55
CA LEU A 17 -3.47 14.81 -37.70
C LEU A 17 -2.20 15.23 -36.95
N LEU A 18 -1.32 16.01 -37.59
CA LEU A 18 -0.09 16.54 -36.98
C LEU A 18 -0.38 17.47 -35.81
N VAL A 19 -1.34 18.39 -35.95
CA VAL A 19 -1.70 19.32 -34.87
C VAL A 19 -2.32 18.56 -33.69
N VAL A 20 -3.12 17.53 -33.95
CA VAL A 20 -3.76 16.74 -32.88
C VAL A 20 -2.73 16.00 -32.04
N ILE A 21 -1.76 15.31 -32.65
CA ILE A 21 -0.73 14.62 -31.87
C ILE A 21 0.18 15.59 -31.12
N ALA A 22 0.42 16.80 -31.67
CA ALA A 22 1.18 17.84 -30.99
C ALA A 22 0.46 18.32 -29.72
N ILE A 23 -0.85 18.55 -29.80
CA ILE A 23 -1.67 18.95 -28.64
C ILE A 23 -1.76 17.80 -27.61
N ILE A 24 -1.97 16.55 -28.05
CA ILE A 24 -2.01 15.40 -27.15
C ILE A 24 -0.66 15.24 -26.42
N GLY A 25 0.46 15.39 -27.13
CA GLY A 25 1.80 15.34 -26.53
C GLY A 25 2.01 16.43 -25.48
N LEU A 26 1.56 17.67 -25.77
CA LEU A 26 1.61 18.77 -24.82
C LEU A 26 0.80 18.44 -23.55
N LEU A 27 -0.47 18.05 -23.70
CA LEU A 27 -1.36 17.76 -22.58
C LEU A 27 -0.86 16.56 -21.75
N ALA A 28 -0.38 15.50 -22.41
CA ALA A 28 0.14 14.32 -21.74
C ALA A 28 1.33 14.63 -20.82
N SER A 29 2.23 15.52 -21.24
CA SER A 29 3.41 15.88 -20.42
C SER A 29 3.05 16.58 -19.11
N ILE A 30 2.07 17.49 -19.14
CA ILE A 30 1.57 18.20 -17.96
C ILE A 30 0.89 17.22 -16.99
N VAL A 31 0.08 16.30 -17.52
CA VAL A 31 -0.65 15.30 -16.72
C VAL A 31 0.30 14.38 -15.95
N VAL A 32 1.41 13.94 -16.56
CA VAL A 32 2.36 13.04 -15.89
C VAL A 32 2.96 13.69 -14.64
N VAL A 33 3.36 14.96 -14.71
CA VAL A 33 3.92 15.69 -13.55
C VAL A 33 2.84 15.90 -12.49
N ALA A 34 1.63 16.29 -12.91
CA ALA A 34 0.52 16.54 -11.99
C ALA A 34 0.07 15.28 -11.21
N LEU A 35 0.31 14.08 -11.73
CA LEU A 35 -0.11 12.82 -11.10
C LEU A 35 0.92 12.23 -10.12
N GLN A 36 2.12 12.78 -10.00
CA GLN A 36 3.15 12.20 -9.12
C GLN A 36 2.73 12.24 -7.64
N GLY A 37 2.42 13.43 -7.10
CA GLY A 37 1.98 13.58 -5.71
C GLY A 37 0.75 12.72 -5.34
N PRO A 38 -0.38 12.79 -6.09
CA PRO A 38 -1.55 11.97 -5.81
C PRO A 38 -1.28 10.46 -5.81
N ARG A 39 -0.34 9.98 -6.63
CA ARG A 39 0.07 8.57 -6.63
C ARG A 39 0.85 8.20 -5.37
N GLN A 40 1.68 9.09 -4.85
CA GLN A 40 2.39 8.87 -3.58
C GLN A 40 1.40 8.82 -2.42
N THR A 41 0.49 9.80 -2.33
CA THR A 41 -0.58 9.81 -1.31
C THR A 41 -1.47 8.57 -1.39
N ALA A 42 -1.85 8.12 -2.59
CA ALA A 42 -2.64 6.89 -2.73
C ALA A 42 -1.88 5.63 -2.25
N ARG A 43 -0.56 5.59 -2.44
CA ARG A 43 0.27 4.50 -1.91
C ARG A 43 0.42 4.59 -0.39
N ASP A 44 0.53 5.79 0.18
CA ASP A 44 0.57 6.00 1.62
C ASP A 44 -0.75 5.57 2.29
N VAL A 45 -1.90 5.96 1.73
CA VAL A 45 -3.21 5.48 2.20
C VAL A 45 -3.31 3.95 2.14
N LYS A 46 -2.73 3.33 1.11
CA LYS A 46 -2.65 1.87 1.01
C LYS A 46 -1.77 1.28 2.11
N ARG A 47 -0.58 1.85 2.38
CA ARG A 47 0.31 1.44 3.47
C ARG A 47 -0.38 1.51 4.83
N GLU A 48 -1.07 2.61 5.12
CA GLU A 48 -1.83 2.76 6.36
C GLU A 48 -2.92 1.70 6.50
N GLY A 49 -3.70 1.48 5.43
CA GLY A 49 -4.74 0.45 5.41
C GLY A 49 -4.16 -0.95 5.61
N ASP A 50 -3.01 -1.24 5.01
CA ASP A 50 -2.33 -2.53 5.13
C ASP A 50 -1.80 -2.76 6.55
N VAL A 51 -1.16 -1.76 7.16
CA VAL A 51 -0.72 -1.81 8.55
C VAL A 51 -1.90 -1.99 9.52
N ARG A 52 -3.04 -1.33 9.27
CA ARG A 52 -4.27 -1.55 10.06
C ARG A 52 -4.84 -2.95 9.88
N ASN A 53 -4.85 -3.48 8.66
CA ASN A 53 -5.33 -4.85 8.41
C ASN A 53 -4.48 -5.86 9.19
N ILE A 54 -3.16 -5.66 9.21
CA ILE A 54 -2.25 -6.46 10.02
C ILE A 54 -2.58 -6.33 11.51
N GLN A 55 -2.79 -5.11 12.02
CA GLN A 55 -3.21 -4.90 13.42
C GLN A 55 -4.48 -5.66 13.77
N THR A 56 -5.52 -5.54 12.94
CA THR A 56 -6.78 -6.25 13.17
C THR A 56 -6.58 -7.76 13.19
N ALA A 57 -5.75 -8.29 12.29
CA ALA A 57 -5.45 -9.72 12.29
C ALA A 57 -4.64 -10.14 13.53
N MET A 58 -3.75 -9.28 14.05
CA MET A 58 -3.05 -9.51 15.32
C MET A 58 -4.01 -9.50 16.52
N GLU A 59 -4.95 -8.56 16.56
CA GLU A 59 -5.98 -8.48 17.61
C GLU A 59 -6.92 -9.70 17.59
N LEU A 60 -7.31 -10.18 16.41
CA LEU A 60 -8.11 -11.40 16.27
C LEU A 60 -7.33 -12.65 16.70
N CYS A 61 -6.02 -12.62 16.46
CA CYS A 61 -5.11 -13.71 16.78
C CYS A 61 -4.79 -13.78 18.29
N TYR A 62 -4.90 -12.66 19.00
CA TYR A 62 -4.74 -12.60 20.45
C TYR A 62 -5.80 -13.46 21.16
N GLY A 63 -5.33 -14.47 21.90
CA GLY A 63 -6.20 -15.42 22.60
C GLY A 63 -6.80 -16.52 21.72
N ASP A 64 -6.48 -16.56 20.42
CA ASP A 64 -6.87 -17.67 19.55
C ASP A 64 -5.84 -18.81 19.61
N THR A 65 -6.31 -20.00 19.94
CA THR A 65 -5.50 -21.23 19.93
C THR A 65 -4.98 -21.61 18.54
N ALA A 66 -5.68 -21.25 17.46
CA ALA A 66 -5.22 -21.47 16.09
C ALA A 66 -3.96 -20.66 15.77
N CYS A 67 -3.74 -19.58 16.51
CA CYS A 67 -2.56 -18.74 16.40
C CYS A 67 -1.33 -19.21 17.20
N GLY A 68 -1.43 -20.33 17.94
CA GLY A 68 -0.34 -20.86 18.76
C GLY A 68 -0.64 -20.88 20.27
N GLY A 69 -1.74 -20.27 20.69
CA GLY A 69 -2.28 -20.40 22.05
C GLY A 69 -1.55 -19.62 23.15
N ALA A 70 -2.36 -19.23 24.15
CA ALA A 70 -2.12 -18.28 25.24
C ALA A 70 -2.19 -16.80 24.80
N GLU A 71 -2.77 -15.97 25.66
CA GLU A 71 -2.95 -14.52 25.55
C GLU A 71 -1.63 -13.78 25.29
N ALA A 72 -1.13 -13.87 24.07
CA ALA A 72 0.13 -13.30 23.63
C ALA A 72 0.01 -12.99 22.13
N TYR A 73 0.66 -11.91 21.71
CA TYR A 73 0.74 -11.59 20.30
C TYR A 73 1.82 -12.43 19.60
N VAL A 74 1.65 -12.58 18.28
CA VAL A 74 2.60 -13.26 17.41
C VAL A 74 3.91 -12.47 17.38
N THR A 75 5.02 -13.08 17.82
CA THR A 75 6.35 -12.44 17.79
C THR A 75 6.96 -12.46 16.38
N TYR A 76 8.04 -11.68 16.18
CA TYR A 76 8.76 -11.60 14.90
C TYR A 76 9.12 -12.98 14.30
N ALA A 77 9.41 -13.97 15.16
CA ALA A 77 9.78 -15.33 14.75
C ALA A 77 8.67 -16.09 14.01
N ASN A 78 7.40 -15.72 14.19
CA ASN A 78 6.24 -16.40 13.63
C ASN A 78 5.65 -15.68 12.40
N TYR A 79 6.23 -14.55 11.99
CA TYR A 79 5.77 -13.74 10.86
C TYR A 79 5.95 -14.41 9.49
N THR A 80 6.90 -15.33 9.35
CA THR A 80 7.38 -15.74 8.01
C THR A 80 6.90 -17.10 7.49
N ALA A 81 6.27 -17.96 8.28
CA ALA A 81 5.84 -19.25 7.75
C ALA A 81 4.85 -19.99 8.66
N ALA A 82 3.57 -19.92 8.33
CA ALA A 82 2.78 -21.10 7.99
C ALA A 82 1.30 -20.72 7.82
N ASP A 83 0.65 -21.22 6.76
CA ASP A 83 -0.81 -21.28 6.59
C ASP A 83 -1.53 -22.12 7.68
N THR A 84 -0.84 -22.45 8.78
CA THR A 84 -1.32 -23.29 9.88
C THR A 84 -0.90 -22.77 11.27
N GLY A 85 -0.52 -21.49 11.41
CA GLY A 85 -0.23 -20.88 12.72
C GLY A 85 -0.01 -19.36 12.66
N GLY A 86 -0.14 -18.70 13.82
CA GLY A 86 -0.02 -17.23 13.95
C GLY A 86 -1.03 -16.45 13.11
N ILE A 87 -0.66 -15.22 12.72
CA ILE A 87 -1.52 -14.30 11.95
C ILE A 87 -1.94 -14.87 10.58
N GLY A 88 -1.23 -15.90 10.08
CA GLY A 88 -1.56 -16.66 8.86
C GLY A 88 -3.00 -17.19 8.83
N THR A 89 -3.58 -17.44 10.01
CA THR A 89 -4.98 -17.85 10.20
C THR A 89 -5.98 -16.78 9.72
N TYR A 90 -5.61 -15.51 9.87
CA TYR A 90 -6.46 -14.35 9.59
C TYR A 90 -6.06 -13.64 8.29
N ILE A 91 -4.79 -13.71 7.93
CA ILE A 91 -4.24 -13.22 6.66
C ILE A 91 -3.38 -14.34 6.09
N ALA A 92 -3.91 -15.06 5.11
CA ALA A 92 -3.15 -16.10 4.41
C ALA A 92 -1.81 -15.55 3.92
N ALA A 93 -0.75 -16.36 3.95
CA ALA A 93 0.59 -15.89 3.59
C ALA A 93 0.65 -15.32 2.15
N SER A 94 -0.16 -15.87 1.24
CA SER A 94 -0.32 -15.38 -0.14
C SER A 94 -0.96 -13.99 -0.24
N ASN A 95 -1.68 -13.57 0.80
CA ASN A 95 -2.42 -12.31 0.87
C ASN A 95 -1.77 -11.32 1.85
N MET A 96 -0.60 -11.64 2.40
CA MET A 96 0.14 -10.72 3.26
C MET A 96 0.41 -9.42 2.49
N PRO A 97 0.00 -8.26 3.03
CA PRO A 97 0.22 -7.00 2.35
C PRO A 97 1.72 -6.71 2.18
N ASN A 98 2.06 -6.20 0.99
CA ASN A 98 3.40 -5.74 0.66
C ASN A 98 3.34 -4.26 0.27
N ASP A 99 4.45 -3.57 0.46
CA ASP A 99 4.61 -2.17 0.11
C ASP A 99 4.26 -1.95 -1.39
N PRO A 100 3.34 -1.01 -1.69
CA PRO A 100 2.79 -0.85 -3.04
C PRO A 100 3.78 -0.25 -4.05
N GLN A 101 4.97 0.17 -3.63
CA GLN A 101 6.01 0.72 -4.50
C GLN A 101 7.14 -0.27 -4.73
N SER A 102 7.68 -0.86 -3.66
CA SER A 102 8.82 -1.77 -3.70
C SER A 102 8.43 -3.23 -3.86
N GLY A 103 7.20 -3.61 -3.49
CA GLY A 103 6.75 -5.00 -3.43
C GLY A 103 7.35 -5.79 -2.26
N SER A 104 8.13 -5.13 -1.39
CA SER A 104 8.72 -5.73 -0.19
C SER A 104 7.67 -5.87 0.91
N SER A 105 7.84 -6.86 1.78
CA SER A 105 7.03 -6.97 3.00
C SER A 105 7.31 -5.81 3.96
N TYR A 106 6.32 -5.46 4.77
CA TYR A 106 6.47 -4.44 5.81
C TYR A 106 7.45 -4.87 6.90
N THR A 107 8.03 -3.88 7.60
CA THR A 107 9.05 -4.14 8.61
C THR A 107 8.39 -4.49 9.94
N TRP A 108 8.94 -5.50 10.60
CA TRP A 108 8.53 -5.95 11.93
C TRP A 108 9.71 -5.83 12.88
N VAL A 109 9.45 -5.31 14.08
CA VAL A 109 10.42 -5.26 15.16
C VAL A 109 9.80 -5.90 16.40
N ASP A 110 10.61 -6.69 17.11
CA ASP A 110 10.26 -7.16 18.44
C ASP A 110 10.29 -5.94 19.37
N ASN A 111 9.11 -5.51 19.82
CA ASN A 111 8.97 -4.28 20.62
C ASN A 111 9.12 -4.54 22.13
N THR A 112 9.95 -5.53 22.49
CA THR A 112 10.06 -6.01 23.87
C THR A 112 10.65 -4.97 24.81
N ALA A 113 11.31 -3.94 24.28
CA ALA A 113 11.84 -2.83 25.05
C ALA A 113 10.74 -1.94 25.65
N ASP A 114 9.53 -1.97 25.10
CA ASP A 114 8.36 -1.19 25.54
C ASP A 114 7.26 -2.09 26.13
N ASP A 115 7.62 -3.28 26.63
CA ASP A 115 6.70 -4.30 27.15
C ASP A 115 5.63 -4.75 26.13
N GLN A 116 5.91 -4.60 24.83
CA GLN A 116 5.06 -5.03 23.73
C GLN A 116 5.72 -6.21 22.98
N THR A 117 4.92 -7.16 22.54
CA THR A 117 5.36 -8.33 21.76
C THR A 117 5.46 -8.06 20.25
N PHE A 118 4.82 -7.02 19.70
CA PHE A 118 4.98 -6.69 18.28
C PHE A 118 4.88 -5.20 17.95
N CYS A 119 5.55 -4.83 16.86
CA CYS A 119 5.44 -3.54 16.20
C CYS A 119 5.67 -3.76 14.70
N VAL A 120 4.69 -3.37 13.89
CA VAL A 120 4.78 -3.36 12.43
C VAL A 120 4.70 -1.92 11.94
N TYR A 121 5.55 -1.56 10.99
CA TYR A 121 5.54 -0.20 10.44
C TYR A 121 5.88 -0.15 8.96
N ALA A 122 5.46 0.96 8.34
CA ALA A 122 5.75 1.31 6.97
C ALA A 122 6.22 2.76 6.88
N THR A 123 7.24 3.01 6.06
CA THR A 123 7.68 4.39 5.76
C THR A 123 6.78 5.00 4.69
N LEU A 124 6.28 6.20 4.96
CA LEU A 124 5.45 6.99 4.07
C LEU A 124 6.31 7.76 3.06
N GLU A 125 5.78 7.98 1.87
CA GLU A 125 6.48 8.75 0.82
C GLU A 125 6.31 10.26 0.99
N VAL A 126 5.18 10.69 1.56
CA VAL A 126 4.81 12.10 1.76
C VAL A 126 4.66 12.43 3.25
N GLY A 127 5.20 11.61 4.14
CA GLY A 127 5.05 11.82 5.58
C GLY A 127 5.58 13.18 6.04
N ASP A 128 4.93 13.73 7.07
CA ASP A 128 5.36 14.98 7.70
C ASP A 128 6.62 14.78 8.55
N THR A 129 7.34 15.87 8.81
CA THR A 129 8.58 15.79 9.60
C THR A 129 8.29 15.30 11.02
N GLY A 130 8.84 14.15 11.40
CA GLY A 130 8.56 13.45 12.65
C GLY A 130 7.36 12.49 12.62
N GLU A 131 6.68 12.37 11.48
CA GLU A 131 5.56 11.43 11.23
C GLU A 131 5.76 10.69 9.90
N GLU A 132 7.02 10.41 9.55
CA GLU A 132 7.37 9.78 8.27
C GLU A 132 7.05 8.28 8.20
N MET A 133 6.62 7.67 9.31
CA MET A 133 6.26 6.26 9.35
C MET A 133 4.89 6.08 9.98
N VAL A 134 4.13 5.11 9.48
CA VAL A 134 2.91 4.62 10.11
C VAL A 134 3.20 3.30 10.82
N TYR A 135 2.60 3.10 11.98
CA TYR A 135 2.76 1.86 12.73
C TYR A 135 1.47 1.29 13.29
N ALA A 136 1.55 0.00 13.60
CA ALA A 136 0.63 -0.68 14.48
C ALA A 136 1.40 -1.51 15.51
N SER A 137 0.91 -1.48 16.73
CA SER A 137 1.41 -2.24 17.87
C SER A 137 0.24 -2.61 18.79
N GLU A 138 0.54 -3.16 19.97
CA GLU A 138 -0.46 -3.55 20.96
C GLU A 138 -1.18 -2.37 21.60
N THR A 139 -0.51 -1.23 21.66
CA THR A 139 -1.06 0.02 22.21
C THR A 139 -1.93 0.76 21.19
N GLY A 140 -1.79 0.42 19.90
CA GLY A 140 -2.68 0.86 18.85
C GLY A 140 -1.97 1.19 17.55
N PHE A 141 -2.53 2.17 16.84
CA PHE A 141 -2.07 2.62 15.52
C PHE A 141 -1.77 4.11 15.54
N GLY A 142 -0.70 4.52 14.86
CA GLY A 142 -0.35 5.92 14.76
C GLY A 142 0.79 6.20 13.78
N HIS A 143 1.36 7.38 13.92
CA HIS A 143 2.53 7.82 13.17
C HIS A 143 3.73 8.01 14.10
N MET A 144 4.93 7.80 13.56
CA MET A 144 6.19 7.98 14.29
C MET A 144 7.27 8.58 13.38
N ALA A 145 8.33 9.10 14.01
CA ALA A 145 9.46 9.67 13.32
C ALA A 145 10.31 8.60 12.62
N SER A 146 10.85 8.95 11.46
CA SER A 146 11.81 8.12 10.74
C SER A 146 12.98 7.67 11.63
N GLY A 147 13.34 6.38 11.52
CA GLY A 147 14.44 5.80 12.29
C GLY A 147 14.11 5.46 13.74
N SER A 148 12.86 5.63 14.19
CA SER A 148 12.40 4.99 15.42
C SER A 148 12.60 3.47 15.31
N THR A 149 13.22 2.88 16.31
CA THR A 149 13.46 1.43 16.38
C THR A 149 12.38 0.69 17.16
N ASN A 150 11.53 1.45 17.87
CA ASN A 150 10.45 0.93 18.68
C ASN A 150 9.13 1.66 18.35
N CYS A 151 8.02 0.95 18.44
CA CYS A 151 6.70 1.59 18.41
C CYS A 151 6.38 2.19 19.79
N PRO A 152 5.71 3.36 19.84
CA PRO A 152 5.13 3.89 21.07
C PRO A 152 4.10 2.99 21.75
#